data_AF-A0A973JUS8-F1
#
_entry.id   AF-A0A973JUS8-F1
#
_cell.length_a   1.000
_cell.length_b   1.000
_cell.length_c   1.000
_cell.angle_alpha   90.00
_cell.angle_beta   90.00
_cell.angle_gamma   90.00
#
_symmetry.space_group_name_H-M   'P 1'
#
loop_
_entity.id
_entity.type
_entity.pdbx_description
1 polymer ?
#
loop_
_entity_poly.entity_id
_entity_poly.type
_entity_poly.pdbx_seq_one_letter_code
_entity_poly.pdbx_strand_id
1 'polypeptide(L)'
;MSLALAERRPPWVVFTGRDDRWAAAGISAPRARGGEVFRLDGRQLFDPAAVFTAFARELSFPGCFGHNWDALVDTGSDSPPW
;
A
#
# COMPACT_ATOMS: atom_id res chain seq x y z
N MET A 1 1.01 -18.46 -25.49
CA MET A 1 0.51 -18.41 -24.11
C MET A 1 1.60 -17.76 -23.26
N SER A 2 1.53 -16.44 -23.08
CA SER A 2 2.48 -15.67 -22.25
C SER A 2 1.69 -15.02 -21.13
N LEU A 3 1.98 -15.39 -19.89
CA LEU A 3 1.45 -14.73 -18.70
C LEU A 3 2.05 -13.32 -18.61
N ALA A 4 1.37 -12.34 -19.21
CA ALA A 4 1.72 -10.95 -19.06
C ALA A 4 1.33 -10.52 -17.63
N LEU A 5 2.29 -10.57 -16.71
CA LEU A 5 2.25 -9.96 -15.36
C LEU A 5 2.16 -8.40 -15.42
N ALA A 6 1.66 -7.84 -16.54
CA ALA A 6 1.91 -6.47 -16.97
C ALA A 6 0.64 -5.67 -17.29
N GLU A 7 -0.56 -6.12 -16.93
CA GLU A 7 -1.72 -5.22 -17.00
C GLU A 7 -1.76 -4.33 -15.75
N ARG A 8 -1.03 -3.20 -15.82
CA ARG A 8 -1.03 -2.14 -14.81
C ARG A 8 -2.18 -1.18 -15.08
N ARG A 9 -3.29 -1.29 -14.34
CA ARG A 9 -4.35 -0.28 -14.37
C ARG A 9 -4.21 0.72 -13.21
N PRO A 10 -4.38 2.05 -13.48
CA PRO A 10 -4.19 3.13 -12.51
C PRO A 10 -5.00 3.02 -11.21
N PRO A 11 -4.59 3.76 -10.16
CA PRO A 11 -3.41 4.66 -10.09
C PRO A 11 -2.27 4.09 -9.24
N TRP A 12 -1.01 4.25 -9.69
CA TRP A 12 0.16 3.73 -8.96
C TRP A 12 0.98 4.81 -8.24
N VAL A 13 0.93 6.08 -8.62
CA VAL A 13 1.26 7.24 -7.76
C VAL A 13 0.53 8.45 -8.33
N VAL A 14 -0.10 9.27 -7.50
CA VAL A 14 -0.68 10.56 -7.95
C VAL A 14 -0.25 11.69 -7.02
N PHE A 15 0.26 12.75 -7.62
CA PHE A 15 0.55 14.01 -6.94
C PHE A 15 -0.63 14.95 -7.15
N THR A 16 -1.19 15.46 -6.05
CA THR A 16 -2.43 16.22 -6.08
C THR A 16 -2.46 17.23 -4.94
N GLY A 17 -3.29 18.26 -5.08
CA GLY A 17 -3.56 19.19 -3.99
C GLY A 17 -4.20 18.47 -2.80
N ARG A 18 -3.98 18.99 -1.58
CA ARG A 18 -4.49 18.39 -0.34
C ARG A 18 -6.02 18.19 -0.35
N ASP A 19 -6.73 19.13 -0.96
CA ASP A 19 -8.20 19.16 -0.98
C ASP A 19 -8.77 18.77 -2.35
N ASP A 20 -7.99 18.08 -3.18
CA ASP A 20 -8.48 17.63 -4.48
C ASP A 20 -9.55 16.54 -4.31
N ARG A 21 -10.73 16.80 -4.88
CA ARG A 21 -11.87 15.87 -4.90
C ARG A 21 -11.53 14.51 -5.50
N TRP A 22 -10.58 14.46 -6.43
CA TRP A 22 -10.13 13.21 -7.05
C TRP A 22 -9.41 12.32 -6.03
N ALA A 23 -8.60 12.90 -5.14
CA ALA A 23 -7.95 12.16 -4.06
C ALA A 23 -8.99 11.59 -3.07
N ALA A 24 -9.99 12.39 -2.73
CA ALA A 24 -11.08 11.95 -1.86
C ALA A 24 -11.87 10.78 -2.48
N ALA A 25 -12.18 10.85 -3.78
CA ALA A 25 -12.82 9.77 -4.51
C ALA A 25 -11.94 8.50 -4.61
N GLY A 26 -10.63 8.67 -4.84
CA GLY A 26 -9.66 7.58 -4.88
C GLY A 26 -9.51 6.84 -3.54
N ILE A 27 -9.73 7.53 -2.42
CA ILE A 27 -9.72 6.96 -1.07
C ILE A 27 -11.08 6.31 -0.72
N SER A 28 -12.20 6.91 -1.14
CA SER A 28 -13.53 6.40 -0.78
C SER A 28 -13.94 5.17 -1.60
N ALA A 29 -13.54 5.09 -2.87
CA ALA A 29 -13.93 4.00 -3.75
C ALA A 29 -13.43 2.61 -3.30
N PRO A 30 -12.18 2.43 -2.83
CA PRO A 30 -11.73 1.16 -2.25
C PRO A 30 -12.53 0.79 -1.00
N ARG A 31 -12.74 1.73 -0.08
CA ARG A 31 -13.52 1.50 1.16
C ARG A 31 -14.94 1.06 0.88
N ALA A 32 -15.60 1.68 -0.10
CA ALA A 32 -16.96 1.31 -0.52
C ALA A 32 -17.06 -0.12 -1.08
N ARG A 33 -15.95 -0.70 -1.52
CA ARG A 33 -15.85 -2.09 -2.02
C ARG A 33 -15.30 -3.06 -0.97
N GLY A 34 -15.18 -2.63 0.29
CA GLY A 34 -14.61 -3.43 1.38
C GLY A 34 -13.08 -3.45 1.42
N GLY A 35 -12.40 -2.61 0.65
CA GLY A 35 -10.94 -2.46 0.69
C GLY A 35 -10.48 -1.52 1.79
N GLU A 36 -9.26 -1.73 2.28
CA GLU A 36 -8.66 -0.88 3.31
C GLU A 36 -7.84 0.26 2.71
N VAL A 37 -7.77 1.38 3.44
CA VAL A 37 -6.92 2.53 3.04
C VAL A 37 -6.15 3.00 4.25
N PHE A 38 -4.84 2.81 4.17
CA PHE A 38 -3.86 3.24 5.16
C PHE A 38 -3.26 4.59 4.77
N ARG A 39 -2.96 5.42 5.77
CA ARG A 39 -2.35 6.72 5.57
C ARG A 39 -0.96 6.75 6.18
N LEU A 40 0.04 6.97 5.34
CA LEU A 40 1.41 7.22 5.81
C LEU A 40 1.67 8.73 5.85
N ASP A 41 2.32 9.20 6.91
CA ASP A 41 2.83 10.56 6.98
C ASP A 41 4.17 10.63 6.26
N GLY A 42 4.19 11.21 5.05
CA GLY A 42 5.42 11.36 4.25
C GLY A 42 6.55 12.10 4.99
N ARG A 43 6.23 12.91 6.00
CA ARG A 43 7.22 13.57 6.87
C ARG A 43 7.87 12.60 7.88
N GLN A 44 7.61 11.31 7.79
CA GLN A 44 8.28 10.28 8.57
C GLN A 44 9.05 9.30 7.66
N LEU A 45 9.01 9.50 6.33
CA LEU A 45 9.48 8.53 5.33
C LEU A 45 10.75 9.03 4.63
N PHE A 46 11.80 9.30 5.40
CA PHE A 46 13.01 9.95 4.88
C PHE A 46 14.04 8.99 4.29
N ASP A 47 13.95 7.71 4.63
CA ASP A 47 14.81 6.65 4.13
C ASP A 47 14.02 5.35 3.95
N PRO A 48 14.57 4.35 3.21
CA PRO A 48 13.87 3.10 2.98
C PRO A 48 13.47 2.36 4.25
N ALA A 49 14.29 2.37 5.31
CA ALA A 49 13.98 1.66 6.55
C ALA A 49 12.77 2.29 7.27
N ALA A 50 12.68 3.62 7.26
CA ALA A 50 11.54 4.35 7.78
C ALA A 50 10.25 4.04 7.00
N VAL A 51 10.34 3.89 5.68
CA VAL A 51 9.21 3.44 4.83
C VAL A 51 8.69 2.07 5.24
N PHE A 52 9.58 1.07 5.33
CA PHE A 52 9.15 -0.29 5.66
C PHE A 52 8.68 -0.43 7.11
N THR A 53 9.24 0.36 8.04
CA THR A 53 8.74 0.42 9.42
C THR A 53 7.32 0.99 9.47
N ALA A 54 7.04 2.04 8.68
CA ALA A 54 5.71 2.60 8.58
C ALA A 54 4.71 1.60 7.98
N PHE A 55 5.08 0.83 6.96
CA PHE A 55 4.24 -0.26 6.45
C PHE A 55 3.96 -1.33 7.50
N ALA A 56 4.99 -1.84 8.17
CA ALA A 56 4.82 -2.88 9.19
C ALA A 56 3.86 -2.43 10.30
N ARG A 57 3.98 -1.18 10.75
CA ARG A 57 3.10 -0.60 11.77
C ARG A 57 1.66 -0.46 11.28
N GLU A 58 1.45 0.18 10.14
CA GLU A 58 0.10 0.53 9.68
C GLU A 58 -0.66 -0.69 9.14
N LEU A 59 0.02 -1.64 8.50
CA LEU A 59 -0.58 -2.89 8.04
C LEU A 59 -0.54 -4.01 9.10
N SER A 60 -0.09 -3.72 10.32
CA SER A 60 0.01 -4.68 11.44
C SER A 60 0.77 -5.96 11.08
N PHE A 61 1.87 -5.83 10.33
CA PHE A 61 2.66 -6.99 9.96
C PHE A 61 3.37 -7.61 11.16
N PRO A 62 3.60 -8.94 11.15
CA PRO A 62 4.31 -9.63 12.22
C PRO A 62 5.73 -9.10 12.40
N GLY A 63 6.30 -9.28 13.60
CA GLY A 63 7.67 -8.87 13.92
C GLY A 63 8.76 -9.57 13.09
N CYS A 64 8.42 -10.59 12.31
CA CYS A 64 9.33 -11.24 11.34
C CYS A 64 9.29 -10.60 9.94
N PHE A 65 8.59 -9.49 9.76
CA PHE A 65 8.54 -8.77 8.49
C PHE A 65 9.96 -8.40 8.03
N GLY A 66 10.31 -8.79 6.80
CA GLY A 66 11.68 -8.63 6.26
C GLY A 66 12.10 -7.20 5.93
N HIS A 67 11.23 -6.20 6.16
CA HIS A 67 11.49 -4.78 5.93
C HIS A 67 12.06 -4.45 4.54
N ASN A 68 11.52 -5.09 3.50
CA ASN A 68 11.90 -4.85 2.11
C ASN A 68 10.67 -5.03 1.18
N TRP A 69 10.85 -4.71 -0.10
CA TRP A 69 9.75 -4.78 -1.08
C TRP A 69 9.28 -6.20 -1.36
N ASP A 70 10.18 -7.18 -1.37
CA ASP A 70 9.83 -8.59 -1.59
C ASP A 70 8.93 -9.08 -0.44
N ALA A 71 9.34 -8.81 0.81
CA ALA A 71 8.55 -9.14 2.00
C ALA A 71 7.17 -8.47 2.02
N LEU A 72 7.04 -7.25 1.48
CA LEU A 72 5.75 -6.55 1.38
C LEU A 72 4.80 -7.27 0.42
N VAL A 73 5.32 -7.78 -0.71
CA VAL A 73 4.53 -8.52 -1.69
C VAL A 73 4.17 -9.91 -1.17
N ASP A 74 5.10 -10.57 -0.47
CA ASP A 74 4.92 -11.92 0.07
C ASP A 74 3.91 -11.96 1.22
N THR A 75 3.94 -10.97 2.14
CA THR A 75 3.01 -10.90 3.28
C THR A 75 1.54 -10.77 2.84
N GLY A 76 1.29 -10.24 1.64
CA GLY A 76 -0.05 -10.13 1.05
C GLY A 76 -0.52 -11.38 0.28
N SER A 77 0.37 -12.32 -0.05
CA SER A 77 0.04 -13.49 -0.88
C SER A 77 -0.23 -14.75 -0.07
N ASP A 78 0.30 -14.86 1.15
CA ASP A 78 0.29 -16.08 1.99
C ASP A 78 -0.53 -15.97 3.29
N SER A 79 -1.34 -14.93 3.46
CA SER A 79 -2.14 -14.80 4.69
C SER A 79 -3.32 -15.80 4.71
N PRO A 80 -3.44 -16.70 5.73
CA PRO A 80 -4.58 -17.59 5.85
C PRO A 80 -5.86 -16.81 6.19
N PRO A 81 -7.05 -17.35 5.85
CA PRO A 81 -8.32 -16.66 6.04
C PRO A 81 -8.69 -16.68 7.52
N TRP A 82 -8.42 -15.61 8.24
CA TRP A 82 -9.13 -15.31 9.48
C TRP A 82 -9.57 -13.85 9.47
#